data_AF-A0AAU9MAW7-F1
#
_entry.id   AF-A0AAU9MAW7-F1
#
_cell.length_a   1.000
_cell.length_b   1.000
_cell.length_c   1.000
_cell.angle_alpha   90.00
_cell.angle_beta   90.00
_cell.angle_gamma   90.00
#
_symmetry.space_group_name_H-M   'P 1'
#
loop_
_entity.id
_entity.type
_entity.pdbx_description
1 polymer ?
#
loop_
_entity_poly.entity_id
_entity_poly.type
_entity_poly.pdbx_seq_one_letter_code
_entity_poly.pdbx_strand_id
1 'polypeptide(L)'
;MEKEESFSLEKGDANLELDDDGKPRRTGGLKYRFCGIAQYQTLVGVSIGYTITSSISMAAIKRSNCFHKYGHDKECHTLNTQYLIIFACIEIILSQIPDFHKLSFISIVATIMSFAYSSIGIGLSIAKIAGGAHPNTSLWIPTRTDISNTNKMWNTFCAIGDIAFAYSFCAVLIEIQDTLKSSPPENKVMKTATTIGISASTSFYMLCGLLGYAAFGNDAPGNYLTGFGYYDPFWLIDIGNLCIVIHLLGAYQVIVQPFFLHLWRIGLVENGQKVSS
;
A
#
# COMPACT_ATOMS: atom_id res chain seq x y z
N MET A 1 -48.28 -24.85 27.22
CA MET A 1 -48.79 -24.30 25.95
C MET A 1 -47.64 -23.56 25.31
N GLU A 2 -46.79 -24.30 24.62
CA GLU A 2 -45.66 -23.77 23.86
C GLU A 2 -45.63 -24.60 22.59
N LYS A 3 -45.72 -23.90 21.47
CA LYS A 3 -46.11 -24.43 20.16
C LYS A 3 -44.93 -25.21 19.57
N GLU A 4 -45.12 -26.51 19.33
CA GLU A 4 -44.36 -27.25 18.33
C GLU A 4 -44.69 -26.67 16.95
N GLU A 5 -43.71 -26.09 16.26
CA GLU A 5 -43.77 -25.93 14.81
C GLU A 5 -42.90 -27.00 14.18
N SER A 6 -43.54 -28.09 13.76
CA SER A 6 -42.96 -29.09 12.88
C SER A 6 -42.83 -28.50 11.48
N PHE A 7 -41.61 -28.16 11.06
CA PHE A 7 -41.34 -27.83 9.66
C PHE A 7 -41.08 -29.13 8.89
N SER A 8 -42.12 -29.58 8.18
CA SER A 8 -42.08 -30.74 7.30
C SER A 8 -41.14 -30.50 6.12
N LEU A 9 -40.15 -31.37 5.94
CA LEU A 9 -39.33 -31.45 4.73
C LEU A 9 -40.19 -31.97 3.58
N GLU A 10 -40.65 -31.07 2.71
CA GLU A 10 -41.14 -31.45 1.39
C GLU A 10 -39.93 -31.73 0.48
N LYS A 11 -39.95 -32.92 -0.11
CA LYS A 11 -38.86 -33.54 -0.86
C LYS A 11 -38.91 -33.02 -2.30
N GLY A 12 -38.02 -32.09 -2.66
CA GLY A 12 -37.93 -31.58 -4.04
C GLY A 12 -36.72 -30.68 -4.29
N ASP A 13 -35.69 -31.25 -4.93
CA ASP A 13 -34.68 -30.61 -5.78
C ASP A 13 -34.00 -29.31 -5.35
N ALA A 14 -32.84 -29.45 -4.70
CA ALA A 14 -31.55 -28.92 -5.19
C ALA A 14 -30.47 -29.28 -4.17
N ASN A 15 -29.30 -29.70 -4.64
CA ASN A 15 -28.08 -29.75 -3.84
C ASN A 15 -27.78 -28.34 -3.32
N LEU A 16 -28.33 -27.96 -2.18
CA LEU A 16 -27.94 -26.76 -1.46
C LEU A 16 -26.56 -27.04 -0.87
N GLU A 17 -25.52 -26.75 -1.65
CA GLU A 17 -24.18 -26.68 -1.08
C GLU A 17 -24.25 -25.66 0.07
N LEU A 18 -23.72 -26.05 1.21
CA LEU A 18 -23.63 -25.19 2.39
C LEU A 18 -22.19 -24.65 2.43
N ASP A 19 -22.02 -23.38 2.80
CA ASP A 19 -20.70 -22.87 3.17
C ASP A 19 -20.26 -23.52 4.51
N ASP A 20 -18.99 -23.38 4.90
CA ASP A 20 -18.44 -23.98 6.14
C ASP A 20 -19.18 -23.52 7.43
N ASP A 21 -20.00 -22.47 7.35
CA ASP A 21 -20.86 -21.99 8.43
C ASP A 21 -22.25 -22.68 8.49
N GLY A 22 -22.46 -23.73 7.68
CA GLY A 22 -23.70 -24.50 7.63
C GLY A 22 -24.88 -23.76 7.01
N LYS A 23 -24.65 -22.61 6.35
CA LYS A 23 -25.69 -21.83 5.66
C LYS A 23 -25.64 -22.05 4.16
N PRO A 24 -26.74 -21.78 3.43
CA PRO A 24 -26.77 -21.86 1.97
C PRO A 24 -25.58 -21.13 1.35
N ARG A 25 -24.85 -21.79 0.43
CA ARG A 25 -23.68 -21.23 -0.26
C ARG A 25 -24.00 -19.83 -0.76
N ARG A 26 -23.39 -18.82 -0.15
CA ARG A 26 -23.64 -17.42 -0.53
C ARG A 26 -22.78 -17.03 -1.73
N THR A 27 -21.69 -17.76 -1.93
CA THR A 27 -20.73 -17.58 -3.03
C THR A 27 -20.41 -18.90 -3.73
N GLY A 28 -20.95 -19.06 -4.94
CA GLY A 28 -20.65 -20.14 -5.86
C GLY A 28 -20.80 -19.67 -7.31
N GLY A 29 -20.07 -20.29 -8.25
CA GLY A 29 -20.17 -19.98 -9.69
C GLY A 29 -19.34 -18.76 -10.16
N LEU A 30 -19.91 -17.88 -10.97
CA LEU A 30 -19.13 -16.80 -11.64
C LEU A 30 -18.61 -15.71 -10.68
N LYS A 31 -19.26 -15.53 -9.52
CA LYS A 31 -18.97 -14.44 -8.57
C LYS A 31 -17.59 -14.52 -7.92
N TYR A 32 -17.15 -15.71 -7.50
CA TYR A 32 -15.82 -15.87 -6.89
C TYR A 32 -14.70 -15.63 -7.91
N ARG A 33 -14.94 -15.93 -9.20
CA ARG A 33 -14.00 -15.65 -10.29
C ARG A 33 -13.80 -14.16 -10.49
N PHE A 34 -14.87 -13.36 -10.51
CA PHE A 34 -14.77 -11.90 -10.57
C PHE A 34 -14.07 -11.31 -9.34
N CYS A 35 -14.38 -11.83 -8.14
CA CYS A 35 -13.70 -11.41 -6.91
C CYS A 35 -12.19 -11.69 -6.98
N GLY A 36 -11.81 -12.89 -7.40
CA GLY A 36 -10.40 -13.25 -7.58
C GLY A 36 -9.69 -12.37 -8.60
N ILE A 37 -10.31 -12.10 -9.77
CA ILE A 37 -9.72 -11.20 -10.78
C ILE A 37 -9.50 -9.79 -10.20
N ALA A 38 -10.49 -9.24 -9.50
CA ALA A 38 -10.37 -7.92 -8.88
C ALA A 38 -9.27 -7.88 -7.79
N GLN A 39 -9.16 -8.93 -6.98
CA GLN A 39 -8.12 -9.08 -5.97
C GLN A 39 -6.73 -9.14 -6.61
N TYR A 40 -6.51 -10.00 -7.62
CA TYR A 40 -5.22 -10.10 -8.30
C TYR A 40 -4.82 -8.82 -9.02
N GLN A 41 -5.77 -8.14 -9.68
CA GLN A 41 -5.49 -6.85 -10.31
C GLN A 41 -5.05 -5.81 -9.27
N THR A 42 -5.68 -5.79 -8.10
CA THR A 42 -5.30 -4.90 -6.99
C THR A 42 -3.88 -5.23 -6.51
N LEU A 43 -3.57 -6.50 -6.26
CA LEU A 43 -2.25 -6.92 -5.80
C LEU A 43 -1.14 -6.55 -6.80
N VAL A 44 -1.35 -6.81 -8.09
CA VAL A 44 -0.43 -6.42 -9.16
C VAL A 44 -0.25 -4.91 -9.23
N GLY A 45 -1.36 -4.15 -9.18
CA GLY A 45 -1.31 -2.70 -9.16
C GLY A 45 -0.52 -2.15 -7.98
N VAL A 46 -0.68 -2.74 -6.80
CA VAL A 46 0.06 -2.35 -5.60
C VAL A 46 1.56 -2.64 -5.75
N SER A 47 1.93 -3.83 -6.24
CA SER A 47 3.32 -4.19 -6.51
C SER A 47 4.00 -3.22 -7.49
N ILE A 48 3.29 -2.79 -8.54
CA ILE A 48 3.78 -1.76 -9.46
C ILE A 48 3.97 -0.43 -8.74
N GLY A 49 2.99 0.01 -7.94
CA GLY A 49 3.06 1.23 -7.16
C GLY A 49 4.23 1.27 -6.18
N TYR A 50 4.49 0.16 -5.47
CA TYR A 50 5.67 0.00 -4.60
C TYR A 50 6.96 0.11 -5.38
N THR A 51 7.05 -0.55 -6.53
CA THR A 51 8.25 -0.52 -7.37
C THR A 51 8.57 0.89 -7.87
N ILE A 52 7.55 1.62 -8.34
CA ILE A 52 7.68 3.01 -8.79
C ILE A 52 8.09 3.92 -7.61
N THR A 53 7.40 3.81 -6.48
CA THR A 53 7.62 4.68 -5.32
C THR A 53 9.01 4.48 -4.72
N SER A 54 9.44 3.23 -4.52
CA SER A 54 10.80 2.90 -4.07
C SER A 54 11.85 3.45 -5.02
N SER A 55 11.61 3.39 -6.32
CA SER A 55 12.53 3.91 -7.33
C SER A 55 12.66 5.43 -7.29
N ILE A 56 11.54 6.13 -7.11
CA ILE A 56 11.52 7.59 -6.92
C ILE A 56 12.27 7.97 -5.63
N SER A 57 12.08 7.23 -4.54
CA SER A 57 12.78 7.48 -3.27
C SER A 57 14.28 7.22 -3.37
N MET A 58 14.72 6.14 -4.01
CA MET A 58 16.15 5.90 -4.24
C MET A 58 16.78 6.96 -5.16
N ALA A 59 16.06 7.38 -6.21
CA ALA A 59 16.50 8.47 -7.07
C ALA A 59 16.58 9.80 -6.31
N ALA A 60 15.65 10.07 -5.39
CA ALA A 60 15.67 11.25 -4.54
C ALA A 60 16.92 11.30 -3.64
N ILE A 61 17.35 10.17 -3.07
CA ILE A 61 18.60 10.08 -2.28
C ILE A 61 19.80 10.46 -3.15
N LYS A 62 19.92 9.90 -4.36
CA LYS A 62 21.04 10.23 -5.27
C LYS A 62 21.00 11.70 -5.70
N ARG A 63 19.82 12.24 -5.96
CA ARG A 63 19.63 13.63 -6.35
C ARG A 63 20.00 14.59 -5.21
N SER A 64 19.55 14.31 -3.98
CA SER A 64 19.89 15.04 -2.76
C SER A 64 21.41 15.08 -2.54
N ASN A 65 22.08 13.93 -2.60
CA ASN A 65 23.54 13.83 -2.47
C ASN A 65 24.30 14.57 -3.59
N CYS A 66 23.78 14.56 -4.81
CA CYS A 66 24.38 15.29 -5.93
C CYS A 66 24.35 16.81 -5.70
N PHE A 67 23.20 17.35 -5.28
CA PHE A 67 23.08 18.78 -4.97
C PHE A 67 23.95 19.19 -3.78
N HIS A 68 24.04 18.35 -2.76
CA HIS A 68 24.94 18.61 -1.63
C HIS A 68 26.41 18.67 -2.07
N LYS A 69 26.85 17.76 -2.94
CA LYS A 69 28.24 17.68 -3.39
C LYS A 69 28.65 18.78 -4.37
N TYR A 70 27.78 19.13 -5.32
CA TYR A 70 28.12 20.00 -6.45
C TYR A 70 27.44 21.37 -6.41
N GLY A 71 26.60 21.63 -5.40
CA GLY A 71 25.79 22.84 -5.29
C GLY A 71 24.50 22.78 -6.12
N HIS A 72 23.56 23.67 -5.81
CA HIS A 72 22.25 23.73 -6.45
C HIS A 72 22.28 24.25 -7.91
N ASP A 73 23.41 24.82 -8.35
CA ASP A 73 23.59 25.39 -9.69
C ASP A 73 23.88 24.33 -10.77
N LYS A 74 23.99 23.05 -10.39
CA LYS A 74 24.24 21.94 -11.33
C LYS A 74 22.99 21.11 -11.55
N GLU A 75 22.71 20.79 -12.80
CA GLU A 75 21.62 19.89 -13.17
C GLU A 75 21.91 18.44 -12.75
N CYS A 76 21.42 18.06 -11.57
CA CYS A 76 21.47 16.68 -11.07
C CYS A 76 20.28 15.86 -11.60
N HIS A 77 20.38 15.40 -12.86
CA HIS A 77 19.39 14.48 -13.43
C HIS A 77 19.66 13.05 -12.99
N THR A 78 18.64 12.38 -12.47
CA THR A 78 18.71 10.98 -12.07
C THR A 78 17.60 10.21 -12.77
N LEU A 79 17.96 9.21 -13.58
CA LEU A 79 17.00 8.36 -14.25
C LEU A 79 16.40 7.36 -13.27
N ASN A 80 15.07 7.33 -13.14
CA ASN A 80 14.37 6.38 -12.26
C ASN A 80 14.46 4.94 -12.77
N THR A 81 14.66 4.74 -14.08
CA THR A 81 14.72 3.41 -14.72
C THR A 81 15.78 2.49 -14.12
N GLN A 82 16.95 3.04 -13.76
CA GLN A 82 18.00 2.23 -13.12
C GLN A 82 17.53 1.68 -11.77
N TYR A 83 16.77 2.48 -11.01
CA TYR A 83 16.27 2.11 -9.69
C TYR A 83 15.07 1.16 -9.76
N LEU A 84 14.26 1.24 -10.81
CA LEU A 84 13.22 0.25 -11.09
C LEU A 84 13.83 -1.14 -11.27
N ILE A 85 14.91 -1.25 -12.04
CA ILE A 85 15.62 -2.51 -12.27
C ILE A 85 16.26 -3.00 -10.96
N ILE A 86 16.93 -2.12 -10.22
CA ILE A 86 17.56 -2.48 -8.93
C ILE A 86 16.52 -3.01 -7.94
N PHE A 87 15.39 -2.30 -7.78
CA PHE A 87 14.32 -2.73 -6.90
C PHE A 87 13.76 -4.09 -7.33
N ALA A 88 13.46 -4.26 -8.62
CA ALA A 88 12.96 -5.53 -9.15
C ALA A 88 13.95 -6.70 -8.91
N CYS A 89 15.25 -6.49 -9.08
CA CYS A 89 16.27 -7.51 -8.77
C CYS A 89 16.28 -7.88 -7.28
N ILE A 90 16.19 -6.90 -6.39
CA ILE A 90 16.11 -7.14 -4.94
C ILE A 90 14.85 -7.95 -4.62
N GLU A 91 13.70 -7.57 -5.15
CA GLU A 91 12.44 -8.28 -4.90
C GLU A 91 12.46 -9.71 -5.42
N ILE A 92 13.05 -9.97 -6.60
CA ILE A 92 13.22 -11.33 -7.12
C ILE A 92 14.01 -12.20 -6.14
N ILE A 93 15.11 -11.66 -5.59
CA ILE A 93 15.98 -12.36 -4.63
C ILE A 93 15.24 -12.58 -3.31
N LEU A 94 14.59 -11.53 -2.77
CA LEU A 94 13.87 -11.61 -1.51
C LEU A 94 12.68 -12.58 -1.59
N SER A 95 11.99 -12.63 -2.73
CA SER A 95 10.88 -13.57 -2.96
C SER A 95 11.31 -15.03 -3.06
N GLN A 96 12.61 -15.34 -3.14
CA GLN A 96 13.09 -16.73 -3.04
C GLN A 96 13.17 -17.22 -1.59
N ILE A 97 13.00 -16.35 -0.58
CA ILE A 97 13.13 -16.71 0.84
C ILE A 97 11.79 -17.26 1.34
N PRO A 98 11.65 -18.58 1.60
CA PRO A 98 10.37 -19.20 1.93
C PRO A 98 10.04 -19.18 3.44
N ASP A 99 10.84 -18.48 4.25
CA ASP A 99 10.81 -18.64 5.71
C ASP A 99 9.79 -17.70 6.38
N PHE A 100 8.64 -18.29 6.76
CA PHE A 100 7.52 -17.61 7.41
C PHE A 100 7.89 -16.92 8.74
N HIS A 101 8.89 -17.43 9.48
CA HIS A 101 9.33 -16.78 10.72
C HIS A 101 10.04 -15.44 10.49
N LYS A 102 10.59 -15.22 9.29
CA LYS A 102 11.26 -13.95 8.92
C LYS A 102 10.27 -12.86 8.52
N LEU A 103 9.06 -13.22 8.09
CA LEU A 103 8.05 -12.26 7.60
C LEU A 103 7.49 -11.38 8.71
N SER A 104 7.29 -11.93 9.91
CA SER A 104 6.82 -11.14 11.06
C SER A 104 7.84 -10.05 11.44
N PHE A 105 9.13 -10.40 11.44
CA PHE A 105 10.20 -9.43 11.67
C PHE A 105 10.25 -8.35 10.59
N ILE A 106 10.15 -8.75 9.31
CA ILE A 106 10.11 -7.83 8.17
C ILE A 106 8.93 -6.86 8.28
N SER A 107 7.75 -7.34 8.67
CA SER A 107 6.55 -6.52 8.87
C SER A 107 6.70 -5.51 10.01
N ILE A 108 7.35 -5.91 11.12
CA ILE A 108 7.67 -4.99 12.22
C ILE A 108 8.62 -3.89 11.76
N VAL A 109 9.71 -4.26 11.07
CA VAL A 109 10.67 -3.29 10.52
C VAL A 109 9.97 -2.35 9.53
N ALA A 110 9.17 -2.88 8.62
CA ALA A 110 8.43 -2.07 7.65
C ALA A 110 7.46 -1.09 8.35
N THR A 111 6.79 -1.52 9.41
CA THR A 111 5.91 -0.67 10.20
C THR A 111 6.68 0.47 10.87
N ILE A 112 7.80 0.17 11.53
CA ILE A 112 8.68 1.19 12.16
C ILE A 112 9.15 2.22 11.13
N MET A 113 9.59 1.75 9.96
CA MET A 113 10.04 2.63 8.87
C MET A 113 8.90 3.52 8.35
N SER A 114 7.66 3.00 8.32
CA SER A 114 6.48 3.79 7.94
C SER A 114 6.21 4.96 8.87
N PHE A 115 6.22 4.69 10.18
CA PHE A 115 6.10 5.74 11.18
C PHE A 115 7.27 6.72 11.13
N ALA A 116 8.50 6.24 10.88
CA ALA A 116 9.68 7.07 10.81
C ALA A 116 9.62 8.08 9.66
N TYR A 117 9.42 7.63 8.40
CA TYR A 117 9.37 8.57 7.28
C TYR A 117 8.20 9.56 7.38
N SER A 118 7.05 9.09 7.89
CA SER A 118 5.86 9.94 8.03
C SER A 118 6.09 11.02 9.09
N SER A 119 6.69 10.65 10.22
CA SER A 119 7.02 11.59 11.30
C SER A 119 8.07 12.61 10.86
N ILE A 120 9.09 12.18 10.10
CA ILE A 120 10.09 13.08 9.50
C ILE A 120 9.40 14.10 8.59
N GLY A 121 8.55 13.64 7.67
CA GLY A 121 7.85 14.52 6.76
C GLY A 121 6.90 15.49 7.47
N ILE A 122 6.17 15.03 8.49
CA ILE A 122 5.32 15.89 9.33
C ILE A 122 6.16 16.96 10.04
N GLY A 123 7.26 16.58 10.66
CA GLY A 123 8.16 17.51 11.37
C GLY A 123 8.74 18.57 10.44
N LEU A 124 9.18 18.16 9.25
CA LEU A 124 9.67 19.07 8.20
C LEU A 124 8.58 20.03 7.70
N SER A 125 7.36 19.54 7.48
CA SER A 125 6.22 20.39 7.12
C SER A 125 5.95 21.45 8.19
N ILE A 126 5.91 21.05 9.46
CA ILE A 126 5.69 21.97 10.59
C ILE A 126 6.81 23.00 10.66
N ALA A 127 8.07 22.58 10.55
CA ALA A 127 9.22 23.49 10.58
C ALA A 127 9.15 24.52 9.45
N LYS A 128 8.80 24.09 8.22
CA LYS A 128 8.63 25.00 7.07
C LYS A 128 7.49 26.00 7.28
N ILE A 129 6.36 25.56 7.81
CA ILE A 129 5.21 26.43 8.11
C ILE A 129 5.58 27.43 9.22
N ALA A 130 6.19 26.96 10.32
CA ALA A 130 6.64 27.81 11.42
C ALA A 130 7.71 28.83 11.00
N GLY A 131 8.52 28.48 9.98
CA GLY A 131 9.48 29.38 9.34
C GLY A 131 8.87 30.49 8.47
N GLY A 132 7.54 30.61 8.42
CA GLY A 132 6.83 31.68 7.69
C GLY A 132 6.55 31.37 6.22
N ALA A 133 6.55 30.09 5.82
CA ALA A 133 6.16 29.72 4.47
C ALA A 133 4.66 30.00 4.25
N HIS A 134 4.34 30.89 3.31
CA HIS A 134 2.98 31.16 2.86
C HIS A 134 2.84 30.83 1.36
N PRO A 135 2.83 29.54 1.00
CA PRO A 135 2.65 29.15 -0.39
C PRO A 135 1.24 29.44 -0.88
N ASN A 136 1.07 29.59 -2.19
CA ASN A 136 -0.24 29.75 -2.81
C ASN A 136 -1.07 28.47 -2.61
N THR A 137 -2.19 28.58 -1.90
CA THR A 137 -3.14 27.48 -1.72
C THR A 137 -4.45 27.79 -2.44
N SER A 138 -5.13 26.77 -2.93
CA SER A 138 -6.41 26.90 -3.61
C SER A 138 -7.29 25.68 -3.34
N LEU A 139 -8.51 25.91 -2.83
CA LEU A 139 -9.41 24.86 -2.36
C LEU A 139 -10.24 24.21 -3.48
N TRP A 140 -10.48 24.92 -4.60
CA TRP A 140 -11.45 24.50 -5.62
C TRP A 140 -10.97 24.64 -7.07
N ILE A 141 -10.12 25.62 -7.35
CA ILE A 141 -9.59 25.86 -8.69
C ILE A 141 -8.09 26.08 -8.54
N PRO A 142 -7.23 25.19 -9.05
CA PRO A 142 -5.80 25.45 -9.12
C PRO A 142 -5.61 26.77 -9.87
N THR A 143 -5.16 27.80 -9.16
CA THR A 143 -4.84 29.12 -9.73
C THR A 143 -3.59 29.07 -10.61
N ARG A 144 -3.04 27.87 -10.85
CA ARG A 144 -2.10 27.60 -11.93
C ARG A 144 -2.77 27.80 -13.28
N THR A 145 -2.55 28.97 -13.85
CA THR A 145 -3.00 29.38 -15.19
C THR A 145 -2.17 28.75 -16.31
N ASP A 146 -1.09 28.04 -15.97
CA ASP A 146 -0.11 27.39 -16.84
C ASP A 146 -0.41 25.90 -17.14
N ILE A 147 -1.39 25.27 -16.48
CA ILE A 147 -1.72 23.84 -16.69
C ILE A 147 -2.95 23.67 -17.59
N SER A 148 -2.79 22.89 -18.67
CA SER A 148 -3.88 22.46 -19.56
C SER A 148 -5.01 21.74 -18.81
N ASN A 149 -6.26 21.92 -19.26
CA ASN A 149 -7.43 21.22 -18.70
C ASN A 149 -7.26 19.70 -18.68
N THR A 150 -6.58 19.12 -19.69
CA THR A 150 -6.30 17.68 -19.74
C THR A 150 -5.36 17.25 -18.60
N ASN A 151 -4.34 18.03 -18.29
CA ASN A 151 -3.42 17.74 -17.19
C ASN A 151 -4.11 17.89 -15.83
N LYS A 152 -5.02 18.85 -15.68
CA LYS A 152 -5.86 18.97 -14.47
C LYS A 152 -6.68 17.71 -14.25
N MET A 153 -7.38 17.26 -15.29
CA MET A 153 -8.16 16.01 -15.25
C MET A 153 -7.28 14.80 -14.91
N TRP A 154 -6.10 14.68 -15.54
CA TRP A 154 -5.17 13.58 -15.27
C TRP A 154 -4.67 13.58 -13.82
N ASN A 155 -4.29 14.75 -13.30
CA ASN A 155 -3.85 14.91 -11.91
C ASN A 155 -4.97 14.55 -10.92
N THR A 156 -6.23 14.87 -11.23
CA THR A 156 -7.37 14.44 -10.41
C THR A 156 -7.50 12.92 -10.40
N PHE A 157 -7.37 12.26 -11.56
CA PHE A 157 -7.39 10.79 -11.62
C PHE A 157 -6.21 10.16 -10.87
N CYS A 158 -5.00 10.73 -10.98
CA CYS A 158 -3.85 10.30 -10.20
C CYS A 158 -4.13 10.42 -8.70
N ALA A 159 -4.68 11.55 -8.23
CA ALA A 159 -5.01 11.74 -6.82
C ALA A 159 -6.06 10.73 -6.31
N ILE A 160 -7.08 10.43 -7.11
CA ILE A 160 -8.06 9.37 -6.79
C ILE A 160 -7.36 8.00 -6.74
N GLY A 161 -6.45 7.74 -7.69
CA GLY A 161 -5.62 6.53 -7.73
C GLY A 161 -4.74 6.38 -6.49
N ASP A 162 -4.08 7.46 -6.05
CA ASP A 162 -3.23 7.47 -4.85
C ASP A 162 -4.06 7.20 -3.58
N ILE A 163 -5.28 7.75 -3.48
CA ILE A 163 -6.20 7.43 -2.38
C ILE A 163 -6.61 5.95 -2.44
N ALA A 164 -6.99 5.43 -3.60
CA ALA A 164 -7.35 4.02 -3.76
C ALA A 164 -6.18 3.08 -3.38
N PHE A 165 -4.97 3.43 -3.82
CA PHE A 165 -3.73 2.71 -3.51
C PHE A 165 -3.42 2.73 -2.00
N ALA A 166 -3.66 3.85 -1.32
CA ALA A 166 -3.43 4.00 0.12
C ALA A 166 -4.31 3.05 0.98
N TYR A 167 -5.47 2.63 0.47
CA TYR A 167 -6.39 1.69 1.13
C TYR A 167 -6.44 0.30 0.45
N SER A 168 -5.40 -0.05 -0.32
CA SER A 168 -5.32 -1.32 -1.05
C SER A 168 -5.14 -2.57 -0.16
N PHE A 169 -4.87 -2.39 1.15
CA PHE A 169 -4.71 -3.47 2.13
C PHE A 169 -5.97 -4.35 2.28
N CYS A 170 -7.15 -3.87 1.88
CA CYS A 170 -8.41 -4.64 1.87
C CYS A 170 -8.28 -6.00 1.16
N ALA A 171 -7.49 -6.07 0.08
CA ALA A 171 -7.27 -7.30 -0.67
C ALA A 171 -6.46 -8.36 0.12
N VAL A 172 -5.64 -7.93 1.07
CA VAL A 172 -4.80 -8.80 1.91
C VAL A 172 -5.56 -9.26 3.16
N LEU A 173 -6.60 -8.53 3.59
CA LEU A 173 -7.34 -8.85 4.80
C LEU A 173 -7.98 -10.24 4.77
N ILE A 174 -8.51 -10.65 3.61
CA ILE A 174 -9.15 -11.95 3.44
C ILE A 174 -8.15 -13.07 3.69
N GLU A 175 -6.93 -12.94 3.12
CA GLU A 175 -5.85 -13.91 3.32
C GLU A 175 -5.37 -13.95 4.77
N ILE A 176 -5.32 -12.79 5.45
CA ILE A 176 -4.97 -12.75 6.88
C ILE A 176 -6.06 -13.45 7.71
N GLN A 177 -7.34 -13.19 7.42
CA GLN A 177 -8.46 -13.79 8.14
C GLN A 177 -8.42 -15.33 8.07
N ASP A 178 -8.13 -15.88 6.88
CA ASP A 178 -8.02 -17.33 6.64
C ASP A 178 -6.89 -18.00 7.47
N THR A 179 -5.93 -17.23 7.97
CA THR A 179 -4.81 -17.74 8.79
C THR A 179 -5.02 -17.59 10.31
N LEU A 180 -6.11 -16.95 10.74
CA LEU A 180 -6.36 -16.71 12.16
C LEU A 180 -6.80 -18.00 12.88
N LYS A 181 -6.46 -18.11 14.16
CA LYS A 181 -6.93 -19.21 15.00
C LYS A 181 -8.45 -19.13 15.14
N SER A 182 -9.11 -20.29 15.17
CA SER A 182 -10.57 -20.40 15.28
C SER A 182 -11.17 -19.84 16.59
N SER A 183 -10.34 -19.56 17.60
CA SER A 183 -10.78 -18.94 18.85
C SER A 183 -9.78 -17.88 19.33
N PRO A 184 -10.23 -16.65 19.64
CA PRO A 184 -11.61 -16.11 19.48
C PRO A 184 -12.00 -15.95 18.00
N PRO A 185 -13.29 -15.72 17.68
CA PRO A 185 -13.77 -15.61 16.30
C PRO A 185 -12.96 -14.61 15.46
N GLU A 186 -12.59 -15.01 14.25
CA GLU A 186 -11.72 -14.26 13.33
C GLU A 186 -12.24 -12.85 13.08
N ASN A 187 -13.56 -12.69 12.93
CA ASN A 187 -14.20 -11.40 12.74
C ASN A 187 -13.96 -10.43 13.91
N LYS A 188 -13.82 -10.93 15.14
CA LYS A 188 -13.57 -10.12 16.35
C LYS A 188 -12.14 -9.64 16.37
N VAL A 189 -11.18 -10.56 16.17
CA VAL A 189 -9.74 -10.23 16.11
C VAL A 189 -9.49 -9.26 14.97
N MET A 190 -10.02 -9.58 13.79
CA MET A 190 -9.81 -8.79 12.58
C MET A 190 -10.43 -7.41 12.68
N LYS A 191 -11.64 -7.28 13.25
CA LYS A 191 -12.28 -5.97 13.45
C LYS A 191 -11.45 -5.07 14.35
N THR A 192 -10.91 -5.59 15.45
CA THR A 192 -10.05 -4.82 16.34
C THR A 192 -8.76 -4.40 15.62
N ALA A 193 -8.06 -5.35 14.99
CA ALA A 193 -6.81 -5.07 14.28
C ALA A 193 -7.00 -4.05 13.15
N THR A 194 -8.04 -4.23 12.34
CA THR A 194 -8.38 -3.35 11.22
C THR A 194 -8.81 -1.97 11.69
N THR A 195 -9.57 -1.86 12.78
CA THR A 195 -9.97 -0.56 13.34
C THR A 195 -8.74 0.25 13.76
N ILE A 196 -7.80 -0.37 14.46
CA ILE A 196 -6.56 0.29 14.89
C ILE A 196 -5.68 0.65 13.68
N GLY A 197 -5.48 -0.28 12.75
CA GLY A 197 -4.65 -0.05 11.56
C GLY A 197 -5.19 1.06 10.65
N ILE A 198 -6.49 1.04 10.34
CA ILE A 198 -7.13 2.06 9.50
C ILE A 198 -7.13 3.41 10.19
N SER A 199 -7.48 3.48 11.48
CA SER A 199 -7.50 4.76 12.20
C SER A 199 -6.11 5.39 12.27
N ALA A 200 -5.07 4.61 12.55
CA ALA A 200 -3.70 5.08 12.55
C ALA A 200 -3.26 5.57 11.16
N SER A 201 -3.39 4.74 10.12
CA SER A 201 -3.00 5.11 8.75
C SER A 201 -3.74 6.33 8.23
N THR A 202 -5.07 6.39 8.41
CA THR A 202 -5.89 7.55 8.04
C THR A 202 -5.40 8.83 8.72
N SER A 203 -5.09 8.77 10.01
CA SER A 203 -4.59 9.93 10.76
C SER A 203 -3.26 10.42 10.19
N PHE A 204 -2.32 9.51 9.89
CA PHE A 204 -1.03 9.86 9.29
C PHE A 204 -1.18 10.39 7.86
N TYR A 205 -2.03 9.79 7.03
CA TYR A 205 -2.30 10.28 5.67
C TYR A 205 -2.89 11.68 5.69
N MET A 206 -3.86 11.95 6.57
CA MET A 206 -4.43 13.27 6.74
C MET A 206 -3.39 14.28 7.23
N LEU A 207 -2.55 13.93 8.20
CA LEU A 207 -1.49 14.81 8.69
C LEU A 207 -0.46 15.12 7.60
N CYS A 208 0.04 14.10 6.89
CA CYS A 208 1.01 14.26 5.81
C CYS A 208 0.42 15.09 4.66
N GLY A 209 -0.82 14.81 4.25
CA GLY A 209 -1.51 15.52 3.18
C GLY A 209 -1.79 16.98 3.53
N LEU A 210 -2.39 17.25 4.70
CA LEU A 210 -2.74 18.61 5.12
C LEU A 210 -1.49 19.46 5.41
N LEU A 211 -0.53 18.95 6.17
CA LEU A 211 0.67 19.70 6.51
C LEU A 211 1.60 19.83 5.29
N GLY A 212 1.72 18.79 4.47
CA GLY A 212 2.47 18.86 3.21
C GLY A 212 1.88 19.89 2.26
N TYR A 213 0.55 19.92 2.10
CA TYR A 213 -0.11 20.94 1.28
C TYR A 213 -0.02 22.33 1.90
N ALA A 214 -0.11 22.47 3.22
CA ALA A 214 0.12 23.77 3.87
C ALA A 214 1.58 24.26 3.71
N ALA A 215 2.55 23.34 3.65
CA ALA A 215 3.96 23.65 3.51
C ALA A 215 4.38 24.03 2.07
N PHE A 216 3.73 23.45 1.05
CA PHE A 216 4.12 23.65 -0.37
C PHE A 216 3.03 24.26 -1.26
N GLY A 217 1.78 24.28 -0.82
CA GLY A 217 0.63 24.76 -1.57
C GLY A 217 0.46 24.05 -2.92
N ASN A 218 0.11 24.83 -3.94
CA ASN A 218 -0.11 24.35 -5.31
C ASN A 218 1.14 23.78 -6.00
N ASP A 219 2.31 23.91 -5.36
CA ASP A 219 3.61 23.39 -5.81
C ASP A 219 4.01 22.10 -5.08
N ALA A 220 3.11 21.50 -4.30
CA ALA A 220 3.36 20.26 -3.58
C ALA A 220 3.84 19.14 -4.54
N PRO A 221 5.05 18.58 -4.34
CA PRO A 221 5.51 17.45 -5.13
C PRO A 221 4.80 16.16 -4.70
N GLY A 222 4.65 15.21 -5.62
CA GLY A 222 4.01 13.91 -5.34
C GLY A 222 4.69 13.14 -4.20
N ASN A 223 6.03 13.08 -4.19
CA ASN A 223 6.79 12.74 -2.99
C ASN A 223 7.18 14.04 -2.29
N TYR A 224 6.36 14.50 -1.33
CA TYR A 224 6.56 15.79 -0.69
C TYR A 224 7.88 15.89 0.11
N LEU A 225 8.48 14.75 0.50
CA LEU A 225 9.84 14.75 1.11
C LEU A 225 10.88 15.38 0.17
N THR A 226 10.71 15.22 -1.14
CA THR A 226 11.60 15.82 -2.15
C THR A 226 11.46 17.34 -2.24
N GLY A 227 10.33 17.89 -1.76
CA GLY A 227 10.10 19.34 -1.71
C GLY A 227 10.93 20.05 -0.65
N PHE A 228 11.43 19.34 0.37
CA PHE A 228 12.28 19.91 1.42
C PHE A 228 13.76 19.94 1.06
N GLY A 229 14.19 19.23 0.01
CA GLY A 229 15.58 19.06 -0.40
C GLY A 229 16.30 20.32 -0.92
N TYR A 230 15.76 21.51 -0.63
CA TYR A 230 16.35 22.80 -0.96
C TYR A 230 16.97 23.52 0.26
N TYR A 231 16.83 22.96 1.47
CA TYR A 231 17.41 23.53 2.70
C TYR A 231 17.90 22.42 3.64
N ASP A 232 19.00 22.70 4.35
CA ASP A 232 19.55 21.83 5.39
C ASP A 232 18.51 21.42 6.44
N PRO A 233 18.52 20.16 6.94
CA PRO A 233 19.51 19.12 6.66
C PRO A 233 19.11 18.10 5.57
N PHE A 234 19.93 17.98 4.52
CA PHE A 234 19.73 17.00 3.43
C PHE A 234 19.74 15.53 3.91
N TRP A 235 20.54 15.22 4.94
CA TRP A 235 20.64 13.86 5.49
C TRP A 235 19.31 13.35 6.04
N LEU A 236 18.45 14.24 6.54
CA LEU A 236 17.15 13.87 7.10
C LEU A 236 16.17 13.45 5.98
N ILE A 237 16.30 14.07 4.80
CA ILE A 237 15.56 13.69 3.59
C ILE A 237 16.03 12.33 3.07
N ASP A 238 17.32 12.08 3.11
CA ASP A 238 17.90 10.79 2.70
C ASP A 238 17.42 9.67 3.62
N ILE A 239 17.41 9.89 4.95
CA ILE A 239 16.85 8.94 5.91
C ILE A 239 15.36 8.71 5.64
N GLY A 240 14.57 9.76 5.43
CA GLY A 240 13.15 9.63 5.14
C GLY A 240 12.88 8.79 3.88
N ASN A 241 13.61 9.03 2.80
CA ASN A 241 13.48 8.25 1.57
C ASN A 241 14.01 6.82 1.73
N LEU A 242 15.06 6.60 2.51
CA LEU A 242 15.56 5.26 2.82
C LEU A 242 14.52 4.46 3.63
N CYS A 243 13.87 5.09 4.60
CA CYS A 243 12.76 4.50 5.35
C CYS A 243 11.60 4.11 4.41
N ILE A 244 11.25 4.94 3.42
CA ILE A 244 10.25 4.56 2.40
C ILE A 244 10.69 3.29 1.67
N VAL A 245 11.93 3.22 1.18
CA VAL A 245 12.43 2.05 0.45
C VAL A 245 12.34 0.79 1.31
N ILE A 246 12.79 0.84 2.57
CA ILE A 246 12.76 -0.32 3.47
C ILE A 246 11.31 -0.73 3.80
N HIS A 247 10.43 0.25 4.04
CA HIS A 247 9.00 -0.01 4.26
C HIS A 247 8.39 -0.76 3.07
N LEU A 248 8.67 -0.27 1.85
CA LEU A 248 8.11 -0.84 0.63
C LEU A 248 8.71 -2.21 0.28
N LEU A 249 10.01 -2.45 0.54
CA LEU A 249 10.60 -3.79 0.44
C LEU A 249 9.84 -4.80 1.32
N GLY A 250 9.57 -4.43 2.57
CA GLY A 250 8.85 -5.32 3.49
C GLY A 250 7.37 -5.51 3.11
N ALA A 251 6.70 -4.42 2.73
CA ALA A 251 5.30 -4.47 2.31
C ALA A 251 5.11 -5.27 1.01
N TYR A 252 6.04 -5.14 0.05
CA TYR A 252 6.03 -5.90 -1.19
C TYR A 252 6.03 -7.40 -0.93
N GLN A 253 6.91 -7.87 -0.04
CA GLN A 253 7.01 -9.29 0.30
C GLN A 253 5.70 -9.85 0.86
N VAL A 254 4.93 -9.07 1.63
CA VAL A 254 3.61 -9.48 2.12
C VAL A 254 2.56 -9.50 0.99
N ILE A 255 2.54 -8.49 0.13
CA ILE A 255 1.57 -8.36 -0.98
C ILE A 255 1.73 -9.48 -2.01
N VAL A 256 2.95 -9.95 -2.29
CA VAL A 256 3.18 -10.96 -3.33
C VAL A 256 3.00 -12.40 -2.87
N GLN A 257 2.91 -12.67 -1.57
CA GLN A 257 2.76 -14.04 -1.07
C GLN A 257 1.53 -14.78 -1.62
N PRO A 258 0.32 -14.17 -1.65
CA PRO A 258 -0.86 -14.83 -2.19
C PRO A 258 -0.66 -15.26 -3.64
N PHE A 259 0.09 -14.47 -4.42
CA PHE A 259 0.41 -14.78 -5.81
C PHE A 259 1.33 -16.00 -5.94
N PHE A 260 2.41 -16.04 -5.16
CA PHE A 260 3.33 -17.19 -5.16
C PHE A 260 2.67 -18.47 -4.64
N LEU A 261 1.85 -18.38 -3.59
CA LEU A 261 1.07 -19.51 -3.09
C LEU A 261 0.12 -20.07 -4.15
N HIS A 262 -0.54 -19.18 -4.91
CA HIS A 262 -1.42 -19.59 -6.00
C HIS A 262 -0.67 -20.29 -7.14
N LEU A 263 0.44 -19.70 -7.61
CA LEU A 263 1.27 -20.30 -8.66
C LEU A 263 1.85 -21.65 -8.24
N TRP A 264 2.32 -21.75 -6.99
CA TRP A 264 2.81 -23.00 -6.42
C TRP A 264 1.72 -24.08 -6.40
N ARG A 265 0.50 -23.74 -5.96
CA ARG A 265 -0.64 -24.68 -5.96
C ARG A 265 -0.99 -25.15 -7.37
N ILE A 266 -0.96 -24.29 -8.39
CA ILE A 266 -1.17 -24.69 -9.79
C ILE A 266 -0.10 -25.70 -10.21
N GLY A 267 1.18 -25.42 -9.95
CA GLY A 267 2.28 -26.31 -10.30
C GLY A 267 2.19 -27.68 -9.60
N LEU A 268 1.73 -27.74 -8.34
CA LEU A 268 1.51 -29.02 -7.65
C LEU A 268 0.36 -29.84 -8.28
N VAL A 269 -0.73 -29.17 -8.66
CA VAL A 269 -1.86 -29.81 -9.33
C VAL A 269 -1.46 -30.33 -10.71
N GLU A 270 -0.69 -29.57 -11.48
CA GLU A 270 -0.15 -29.99 -12.78
C GLU A 270 0.82 -31.17 -12.64
N ASN A 271 1.58 -31.24 -11.54
CA ASN A 271 2.48 -32.37 -11.24
C ASN A 271 1.79 -33.57 -10.54
N GLY A 272 0.45 -33.56 -10.43
CA GLY A 272 -0.33 -34.66 -9.86
C GLY A 272 -0.15 -34.87 -8.35
N GLN A 273 0.42 -33.90 -7.63
CA GLN A 273 0.55 -33.95 -6.17
C GLN A 273 -0.72 -33.41 -5.51
N LYS A 274 -1.32 -34.18 -4.59
CA LYS A 274 -2.48 -33.71 -3.82
C LYS A 274 -2.07 -32.59 -2.87
N VAL A 275 -2.63 -31.40 -3.07
CA VAL A 275 -2.56 -30.29 -2.12
C VAL A 275 -3.59 -30.59 -1.02
N SER A 276 -3.15 -30.92 0.20
CA SER A 276 -4.07 -30.92 1.36
C SER A 276 -4.21 -29.49 1.87
N SER A 277 -5.44 -29.08 2.17
CA SER A 277 -5.74 -27.79 2.80
C SER A 277 -5.12 -27.69 4.18
#